data_AF-A0A9W6XKC6-F1
#
_entry.id   AF-A0A9W6XKC6-F1
#
_cell.length_a   1.000
_cell.length_b   1.000
_cell.length_c   1.000
_cell.angle_alpha   90.00
_cell.angle_beta   90.00
_cell.angle_gamma   90.00
#
_symmetry.space_group_name_H-M   'P 1'
#
loop_
_entity.id
_entity.type
_entity.pdbx_description
1 polymer ?
#
loop_
_entity_poly.entity_id
_entity_poly.type
_entity_poly.pdbx_seq_one_letter_code
_entity_poly.pdbx_strand_id
1 'polypeptide(L)'
;MRFRRLIKLPILIIAIAFVAQLGEVVDAKRRSSAYSVWASVYTLSESGGPSVRVLRAGDDGNKGERGGLSVPFTEKLKTLASSKVTPEKLQSCLDKGKPADSVFVRMRLDKVESWLIYLDEFPQWLSYVDDLNAKVSTRKNSAMSILSTHFGDAALYKMIEGAQFITRTKDLAAKLEGKLMQHWVATAKDPDDVFRLMELDKIERDLIRNAKFNVWVKYVDDFNARYPEKATTMVPTLRLHRYDDHVLFNMAAAGMKVEATKSAATKLQEQLIYVWLSSRKSPDDALVELGLGQASSKLFENSLFAGWVRYLHAYNAEFPHRQTGVFDMFMRRFGNDNAAWVIRAAKANDATRDVVTKLESAQLKYGGTKENRLMMWPTY
;
A
#
# COMPACT_ATOMS: atom_id res chain seq x y z
N MET A 1 -0.23 50.41 -2.61
CA MET A 1 1.03 49.66 -2.86
C MET A 1 1.75 49.53 -1.52
N ARG A 2 2.11 48.37 -0.95
CA ARG A 2 2.38 47.04 -1.51
C ARG A 2 1.94 45.96 -0.50
N PHE A 3 1.19 44.99 -1.03
CA PHE A 3 1.03 43.65 -0.49
C PHE A 3 2.38 43.01 -0.15
N ARG A 4 2.54 42.48 1.07
CA ARG A 4 3.49 41.39 1.35
C ARG A 4 2.86 40.30 2.23
N ARG A 5 2.24 39.36 1.50
CA ARG A 5 2.29 37.90 1.68
C ARG A 5 1.81 37.31 3.02
N LEU A 6 0.50 37.02 3.06
CA LEU A 6 -0.05 35.80 3.64
C LEU A 6 0.55 34.57 2.92
N ILE A 7 1.61 33.98 3.45
CA ILE A 7 1.98 32.56 3.21
C ILE A 7 2.69 32.04 4.47
N LYS A 8 1.95 31.71 5.53
CA LYS A 8 2.48 30.96 6.70
C LYS A 8 1.47 29.97 7.30
N LEU A 9 0.53 29.44 6.51
CA LEU A 9 -0.50 28.53 7.02
C LEU A 9 -0.26 26.99 6.91
N PRO A 10 0.76 26.43 6.24
CA PRO A 10 0.95 24.98 6.28
C PRO A 10 1.82 24.49 7.45
N ILE A 11 2.67 25.35 8.05
CA ILE A 11 3.64 24.94 9.10
C ILE A 11 3.00 24.95 10.50
N LEU A 12 2.07 25.88 10.77
CA LEU A 12 1.38 25.97 12.06
C LEU A 12 0.49 24.73 12.32
N ILE A 13 -0.03 24.10 11.26
CA ILE A 13 -0.81 22.85 11.35
C ILE A 13 0.08 21.67 11.80
N ILE A 14 1.37 21.66 11.43
CA ILE A 14 2.33 20.61 11.81
C ILE A 14 2.68 20.70 13.31
N ALA A 15 2.84 21.92 13.85
CA ALA A 15 3.14 22.13 15.27
C ALA A 15 1.94 21.78 16.18
N ILE A 16 0.70 22.02 15.73
CA ILE A 16 -0.52 21.64 16.46
C ILE A 16 -0.74 20.12 16.42
N ALA A 17 -0.46 19.46 15.28
CA ALA A 17 -0.48 18.00 15.20
C ALA A 17 0.53 17.34 16.15
N PHE A 18 1.71 17.95 16.35
CA PHE A 18 2.72 17.48 17.30
C PHE A 18 2.24 17.52 18.77
N VAL A 19 1.35 18.46 19.14
CA VAL A 19 0.76 18.56 20.49
C VAL A 19 -0.37 17.56 20.71
N ALA A 20 -1.22 17.35 19.71
CA ALA A 20 -2.26 16.32 19.77
C ALA A 20 -1.65 14.90 19.90
N GLN A 21 -0.55 14.64 19.19
CA GLN A 21 0.15 13.35 19.28
C GLN A 21 0.82 13.12 20.65
N LEU A 22 1.33 14.16 21.32
CA LEU A 22 1.92 14.05 22.66
C LEU A 22 0.86 13.80 23.75
N GLY A 23 -0.36 14.31 23.57
CA GLY A 23 -1.52 13.98 24.42
C GLY A 23 -1.98 12.53 24.24
N GLU A 24 -2.01 12.03 23.00
CA GLU A 24 -2.36 10.64 22.70
C GLU A 24 -1.33 9.60 23.17
N VAL A 25 -0.06 9.98 23.40
CA VAL A 25 0.97 9.07 23.94
C VAL A 25 0.65 8.62 25.37
N VAL A 26 -0.10 9.43 26.14
CA VAL A 26 -0.60 9.00 27.46
C VAL A 26 -1.66 7.90 27.32
N ASP A 27 -2.42 7.91 26.22
CA ASP A 27 -3.36 6.83 25.84
C ASP A 27 -2.70 5.66 25.07
N ALA A 28 -1.44 5.79 24.63
CA ALA A 28 -0.71 4.72 23.95
C ALA A 28 -0.48 3.48 24.84
N LYS A 29 -0.56 3.63 26.17
CA LYS A 29 -0.59 2.52 27.12
C LYS A 29 -1.80 1.59 26.91
N ARG A 30 -2.87 2.08 26.26
CA ARG A 30 -4.06 1.29 25.86
C ARG A 30 -3.93 0.68 24.45
N ARG A 31 -3.08 1.23 23.57
CA ARG A 31 -2.79 0.74 22.20
C ARG A 31 -1.65 -0.29 22.12
N SER A 32 -0.81 -0.42 23.16
CA SER A 32 0.21 -1.48 23.29
C SER A 32 -0.36 -2.90 23.14
N SER A 33 -1.65 -3.09 23.42
CA SER A 33 -2.38 -4.35 23.25
C SER A 33 -2.49 -4.79 21.77
N ALA A 34 -2.60 -3.84 20.83
CA ALA A 34 -2.67 -4.16 19.40
C ALA A 34 -1.31 -4.67 18.88
N TYR A 35 -0.19 -4.13 19.37
CA TYR A 35 1.15 -4.58 19.00
C TYR A 35 1.48 -5.97 19.54
N SER A 36 1.01 -6.33 20.75
CA SER A 36 1.23 -7.67 21.32
C SER A 36 0.49 -8.78 20.56
N VAL A 37 -0.67 -8.49 19.95
CA VAL A 37 -1.42 -9.46 19.14
C VAL A 37 -0.63 -9.88 17.89
N TRP A 38 0.07 -8.94 17.25
CA TRP A 38 0.87 -9.21 16.05
C TRP A 38 2.24 -9.84 16.39
N ALA A 39 2.86 -9.48 17.51
CA ALA A 39 4.17 -10.03 17.92
C ALA A 39 4.13 -11.53 18.26
N SER A 40 2.97 -12.04 18.68
CA SER A 40 2.79 -13.44 19.11
C SER A 40 2.83 -14.46 17.97
N VAL A 41 2.69 -14.02 16.70
CA VAL A 41 2.49 -14.90 15.53
C VAL A 41 3.80 -15.25 14.79
N TYR A 42 4.87 -14.46 14.95
CA TYR A 42 6.04 -14.51 14.04
C TYR A 42 7.32 -15.16 14.60
N THR A 43 7.28 -15.85 15.73
CA THR A 43 8.47 -16.55 16.24
C THR A 43 8.51 -18.01 15.79
N LEU A 44 8.68 -18.26 14.48
CA LEU A 44 9.20 -19.52 13.94
C LEU A 44 9.64 -19.38 12.47
N SER A 45 10.86 -19.86 12.19
CA SER A 45 11.47 -20.18 10.89
C SER A 45 12.33 -19.11 10.20
N GLU A 46 13.65 -19.32 10.32
CA GLU A 46 14.74 -18.74 9.54
C GLU A 46 14.92 -19.39 8.15
N SER A 47 15.70 -18.69 7.31
CA SER A 47 16.82 -19.19 6.47
C SER A 47 16.64 -19.29 4.95
N GLY A 48 17.63 -18.74 4.22
CA GLY A 48 18.14 -19.27 2.95
C GLY A 48 17.95 -18.44 1.66
N GLY A 49 18.97 -17.66 1.27
CA GLY A 49 19.23 -17.32 -0.15
C GLY A 49 19.96 -18.48 -0.89
N PRO A 50 20.54 -18.32 -2.11
CA PRO A 50 20.88 -17.07 -2.80
C PRO A 50 20.65 -17.04 -4.34
N SER A 51 21.17 -15.97 -4.95
CA SER A 51 21.06 -15.42 -6.31
C SER A 51 21.61 -16.24 -7.49
N VAL A 52 21.17 -15.90 -8.71
CA VAL A 52 21.97 -16.01 -9.95
C VAL A 52 21.72 -14.82 -10.90
N ARG A 53 22.81 -14.37 -11.53
CA ARG A 53 23.04 -13.34 -12.57
C ARG A 53 23.44 -14.16 -13.85
N VAL A 54 23.12 -13.85 -15.12
CA VAL A 54 23.81 -12.88 -16.02
C VAL A 54 23.53 -13.22 -17.52
N LEU A 55 23.44 -12.16 -18.35
CA LEU A 55 23.79 -11.97 -19.79
C LEU A 55 22.82 -12.06 -20.99
N ARG A 56 23.16 -11.18 -21.96
CA ARG A 56 22.48 -10.62 -23.15
C ARG A 56 22.72 -11.39 -24.46
N ALA A 57 21.79 -11.26 -25.41
CA ALA A 57 21.91 -10.98 -26.86
C ALA A 57 20.53 -11.29 -27.50
N GLY A 58 20.03 -10.70 -28.58
CA GLY A 58 20.55 -9.77 -29.55
C GLY A 58 19.38 -9.16 -30.36
N ASP A 59 19.80 -8.28 -31.26
CA ASP A 59 19.07 -7.42 -32.19
C ASP A 59 18.15 -8.18 -33.17
N ASP A 60 17.01 -7.58 -33.55
CA ASP A 60 16.58 -7.47 -34.95
C ASP A 60 15.28 -6.66 -35.06
N GLY A 61 15.32 -5.59 -35.87
CA GLY A 61 14.20 -4.71 -36.15
C GLY A 61 13.24 -5.24 -37.21
N ASN A 62 12.06 -4.63 -37.31
CA ASN A 62 11.60 -3.97 -38.53
C ASN A 62 10.30 -3.18 -38.28
N LYS A 63 10.15 -2.08 -39.03
CA LYS A 63 8.97 -1.22 -39.13
C LYS A 63 7.97 -1.76 -40.16
N GLY A 64 6.72 -1.29 -40.05
CA GLY A 64 5.65 -1.41 -41.05
C GLY A 64 4.61 -2.46 -40.64
N GLU A 65 3.30 -2.29 -40.78
CA GLU A 65 2.53 -1.45 -41.69
C GLU A 65 1.14 -1.12 -41.14
N ARG A 66 0.58 -0.08 -41.74
CA ARG A 66 -0.78 0.44 -41.60
C ARG A 66 -1.71 -0.41 -42.46
N GLY A 67 -2.87 -0.82 -41.92
CA GLY A 67 -4.07 -1.12 -42.70
C GLY A 67 -4.67 -2.51 -42.52
N GLY A 68 -5.99 -2.57 -42.26
CA GLY A 68 -6.75 -3.82 -42.43
C GLY A 68 -8.04 -3.92 -41.62
N LEU A 69 -9.11 -3.27 -42.10
CA LEU A 69 -10.53 -3.52 -41.83
C LEU A 69 -11.02 -3.55 -40.36
N SER A 70 -11.47 -2.39 -39.89
CA SER A 70 -12.36 -2.25 -38.74
C SER A 70 -13.76 -2.76 -39.13
N VAL A 71 -14.09 -3.98 -38.72
CA VAL A 71 -15.49 -4.45 -38.67
C VAL A 71 -16.22 -3.60 -37.61
N PRO A 72 -17.36 -2.97 -37.94
CA PRO A 72 -18.10 -2.16 -36.97
C PRO A 72 -18.46 -2.97 -35.71
N PHE A 73 -18.36 -2.33 -34.55
CA PHE A 73 -18.72 -2.88 -33.21
C PHE A 73 -19.97 -3.76 -33.22
N THR A 74 -21.00 -3.34 -33.94
CA THR A 74 -22.30 -4.03 -34.02
C THR A 74 -22.27 -5.29 -34.89
N GLU A 75 -21.47 -5.33 -35.96
CA GLU A 75 -21.38 -6.49 -36.87
C GLU A 75 -20.59 -7.64 -36.23
N LYS A 76 -19.49 -7.33 -35.51
CA LYS A 76 -18.76 -8.35 -34.72
C LYS A 76 -19.66 -8.96 -33.65
N LEU A 77 -20.39 -8.14 -32.89
CA LEU A 77 -21.35 -8.62 -31.88
C LEU A 77 -22.47 -9.49 -32.49
N LYS A 78 -23.03 -9.12 -33.64
CA LYS A 78 -24.05 -9.92 -34.34
C LYS A 78 -23.56 -11.31 -34.73
N THR A 79 -22.31 -11.44 -35.19
CA THR A 79 -21.74 -12.75 -35.55
C THR A 79 -21.48 -13.64 -34.32
N LEU A 80 -21.14 -13.05 -33.17
CA LEU A 80 -20.89 -13.74 -31.91
C LEU A 80 -22.19 -14.11 -31.14
N ALA A 81 -23.26 -13.32 -31.28
CA ALA A 81 -24.56 -13.53 -30.61
C ALA A 81 -25.41 -14.69 -31.20
N SER A 82 -24.88 -15.50 -32.12
CA SER A 82 -25.65 -16.53 -32.86
C SER A 82 -25.95 -17.82 -32.06
N SER A 83 -25.79 -17.81 -30.74
CA SER A 83 -26.24 -18.91 -29.87
C SER A 83 -27.19 -18.39 -28.81
N LYS A 84 -28.43 -18.04 -29.20
CA LYS A 84 -29.52 -17.73 -28.27
C LYS A 84 -29.87 -18.98 -27.46
N VAL A 85 -29.15 -19.20 -26.37
CA VAL A 85 -29.61 -20.05 -25.29
C VAL A 85 -30.77 -19.30 -24.63
N THR A 86 -31.97 -19.87 -24.69
CA THR A 86 -33.17 -19.22 -24.14
C THR A 86 -33.23 -19.41 -22.62
N PRO A 87 -33.96 -18.56 -21.88
CA PRO A 87 -34.13 -18.71 -20.44
C PRO A 87 -34.62 -20.11 -20.03
N GLU A 88 -35.50 -20.73 -20.81
CA GLU A 88 -36.02 -22.08 -20.55
C GLU A 88 -34.91 -23.15 -20.66
N LYS A 89 -33.97 -22.96 -21.60
CA LYS A 89 -32.81 -23.84 -21.75
C LYS A 89 -31.84 -23.66 -20.57
N LEU A 90 -31.65 -22.43 -20.07
CA LEU A 90 -30.86 -22.17 -18.86
C LEU A 90 -31.50 -22.86 -17.64
N GLN A 91 -32.82 -22.72 -17.47
CA GLN A 91 -33.55 -23.36 -16.39
C GLN A 91 -33.45 -24.88 -16.45
N SER A 92 -33.63 -25.48 -17.64
CA SER A 92 -33.42 -26.93 -17.82
C SER A 92 -31.99 -27.36 -17.49
N CYS A 93 -30.98 -26.53 -17.77
CA CYS A 93 -29.60 -26.80 -17.37
C CYS A 93 -29.40 -26.69 -15.85
N LEU A 94 -30.10 -25.77 -15.19
CA LEU A 94 -30.06 -25.58 -13.73
C LEU A 94 -30.75 -26.75 -13.01
N ASP A 95 -31.86 -27.24 -13.56
CA ASP A 95 -32.59 -28.41 -13.04
C ASP A 95 -31.77 -29.69 -13.13
N LYS A 96 -31.00 -29.82 -14.22
CA LYS A 96 -30.06 -30.92 -14.41
C LYS A 96 -28.72 -30.72 -13.68
N GLY A 97 -28.54 -29.62 -12.95
CA GLY A 97 -27.30 -29.32 -12.22
C GLY A 97 -26.06 -29.30 -13.11
N LYS A 98 -26.20 -28.84 -14.37
CA LYS A 98 -25.08 -28.84 -15.32
C LYS A 98 -23.94 -27.95 -14.82
N PRO A 99 -22.66 -28.30 -15.09
CA PRO A 99 -21.55 -27.45 -14.72
C PRO A 99 -21.62 -26.09 -15.41
N ALA A 100 -21.41 -25.01 -14.66
CA ALA A 100 -21.41 -23.66 -15.19
C ALA A 100 -20.39 -23.42 -16.32
N ASP A 101 -19.24 -24.08 -16.25
CA ASP A 101 -18.22 -24.04 -17.30
C ASP A 101 -18.74 -24.62 -18.63
N SER A 102 -19.43 -25.76 -18.59
CA SER A 102 -20.06 -26.34 -19.78
C SER A 102 -21.15 -25.44 -20.36
N VAL A 103 -21.90 -24.73 -19.50
CA VAL A 103 -22.90 -23.74 -19.94
C VAL A 103 -22.23 -22.51 -20.55
N PHE A 104 -21.10 -22.05 -20.00
CA PHE A 104 -20.30 -20.95 -20.53
C PHE A 104 -19.87 -21.20 -21.97
N VAL A 105 -19.26 -22.36 -22.23
CA VAL A 105 -18.82 -22.78 -23.57
C VAL A 105 -20.02 -22.98 -24.51
N ARG A 106 -21.13 -23.55 -24.01
CA ARG A 106 -22.34 -23.72 -24.81
C ARG A 106 -22.96 -22.40 -25.26
N MET A 107 -22.83 -21.36 -24.43
CA MET A 107 -23.23 -20.00 -24.76
C MET A 107 -22.20 -19.27 -25.64
N ARG A 108 -21.09 -19.93 -26.00
CA ARG A 108 -19.96 -19.41 -26.79
C ARG A 108 -19.28 -18.19 -26.15
N LEU A 109 -19.39 -18.07 -24.83
CA LEU A 109 -18.79 -16.97 -24.06
C LEU A 109 -17.27 -17.13 -23.88
N ASP A 110 -16.70 -18.27 -24.25
CA ASP A 110 -15.25 -18.52 -24.29
C ASP A 110 -14.59 -17.96 -25.56
N LYS A 111 -15.37 -17.67 -26.61
CA LYS A 111 -14.87 -17.24 -27.93
C LYS A 111 -14.82 -15.73 -28.13
N VAL A 112 -15.25 -14.96 -27.13
CA VAL A 112 -15.53 -13.52 -27.28
C VAL A 112 -14.38 -12.63 -26.80
N GLU A 113 -13.24 -13.21 -26.39
CA GLU A 113 -12.04 -12.50 -25.92
C GLU A 113 -12.39 -11.31 -24.99
N SER A 114 -11.92 -10.09 -25.30
CA SER A 114 -12.15 -8.86 -24.53
C SER A 114 -13.59 -8.31 -24.60
N TRP A 115 -14.50 -8.96 -25.32
CA TRP A 115 -15.85 -8.47 -25.58
C TRP A 115 -16.92 -9.05 -24.65
N LEU A 116 -16.55 -9.97 -23.75
CA LEU A 116 -17.48 -10.72 -22.91
C LEU A 116 -18.46 -9.83 -22.14
N ILE A 117 -17.96 -8.76 -21.51
CA ILE A 117 -18.75 -7.90 -20.62
C ILE A 117 -19.83 -7.10 -21.38
N TYR A 118 -19.72 -6.98 -22.71
CA TYR A 118 -20.67 -6.27 -23.55
C TYR A 118 -21.82 -7.15 -24.08
N LEU A 119 -21.75 -8.45 -23.84
CA LEU A 119 -22.76 -9.40 -24.30
C LEU A 119 -23.94 -9.43 -23.33
N ASP A 120 -25.15 -9.38 -23.87
CA ASP A 120 -26.38 -9.42 -23.07
C ASP A 120 -26.59 -10.82 -22.45
N GLU A 121 -25.94 -11.84 -23.00
CA GLU A 121 -25.94 -13.22 -22.49
C GLU A 121 -25.02 -13.40 -21.27
N PHE A 122 -24.00 -12.55 -21.08
CA PHE A 122 -23.04 -12.71 -20.00
C PHE A 122 -23.66 -12.51 -18.60
N PRO A 123 -24.49 -11.48 -18.34
CA PRO A 123 -25.24 -11.37 -17.09
C PRO A 123 -26.16 -12.57 -16.81
N GLN A 124 -26.73 -13.19 -17.84
CA GLN A 124 -27.58 -14.37 -17.69
C GLN A 124 -26.77 -15.57 -17.21
N TRP A 125 -25.56 -15.77 -17.76
CA TRP A 125 -24.64 -16.79 -17.28
C TRP A 125 -24.16 -16.53 -15.84
N LEU A 126 -23.90 -15.27 -15.47
CA LEU A 126 -23.57 -14.92 -14.08
C LEU A 126 -24.71 -15.27 -13.12
N SER A 127 -25.96 -14.99 -13.48
CA SER A 127 -27.14 -15.40 -12.70
C SER A 127 -27.21 -16.91 -12.57
N TYR A 128 -27.02 -17.63 -13.68
CA TYR A 128 -26.99 -19.09 -13.68
C TYR A 128 -25.96 -19.67 -12.70
N VAL A 129 -24.76 -19.10 -12.62
CA VAL A 129 -23.73 -19.52 -11.66
C VAL A 129 -24.18 -19.26 -10.22
N ASP A 130 -24.74 -18.08 -9.95
CA ASP A 130 -25.21 -17.72 -8.61
C ASP A 130 -26.37 -18.66 -8.17
N ASP A 131 -27.32 -18.95 -9.07
CA ASP A 131 -28.45 -19.88 -8.84
C ASP A 131 -27.98 -21.33 -8.66
N LEU A 132 -27.02 -21.79 -9.47
CA LEU A 132 -26.44 -23.12 -9.36
C LEU A 132 -25.72 -23.30 -8.01
N ASN A 133 -24.95 -22.30 -7.58
CA ASN A 133 -24.24 -22.32 -6.30
C ASN A 133 -25.20 -22.30 -5.09
N ALA A 134 -26.34 -21.61 -5.22
CA ALA A 134 -27.39 -21.63 -4.20
C ALA A 134 -28.08 -23.00 -4.10
N LYS A 135 -28.33 -23.66 -5.24
CA LYS A 135 -29.00 -24.96 -5.33
C LYS A 135 -28.09 -26.13 -4.95
N VAL A 136 -26.81 -26.08 -5.34
CA VAL A 136 -25.82 -27.17 -5.16
C VAL A 136 -24.66 -26.65 -4.32
N SER A 137 -24.87 -26.60 -3.00
CA SER A 137 -23.93 -26.00 -2.04
C SER A 137 -22.54 -26.66 -1.97
N THR A 138 -22.40 -27.88 -2.49
CA THR A 138 -21.15 -28.66 -2.48
C THR A 138 -20.20 -28.35 -3.64
N ARG A 139 -20.66 -27.65 -4.70
CA ARG A 139 -19.85 -27.31 -5.89
C ARG A 139 -19.70 -25.81 -6.06
N LYS A 140 -18.98 -25.15 -5.15
CA LYS A 140 -18.74 -23.70 -5.20
C LYS A 140 -17.66 -23.31 -6.20
N ASN A 141 -17.89 -23.55 -7.49
CA ASN A 141 -17.07 -22.91 -8.51
C ASN A 141 -17.54 -21.46 -8.65
N SER A 142 -16.71 -20.52 -8.21
CA SER A 142 -16.96 -19.09 -8.43
C SER A 142 -16.96 -18.81 -9.93
N ALA A 143 -17.87 -17.95 -10.40
CA ALA A 143 -17.82 -17.43 -11.77
C ALA A 143 -16.42 -16.90 -12.11
N MET A 144 -15.74 -16.26 -11.14
CA MET A 144 -14.39 -15.74 -11.33
C MET A 144 -13.37 -16.85 -11.56
N SER A 145 -13.53 -18.02 -10.94
CA SER A 145 -12.64 -19.16 -11.17
C SER A 145 -12.73 -19.65 -12.61
N ILE A 146 -13.96 -19.72 -13.15
CA ILE A 146 -14.19 -20.14 -14.54
C ILE A 146 -13.61 -19.09 -15.49
N LEU A 147 -13.91 -17.80 -15.27
CA LEU A 147 -13.37 -16.72 -16.08
C LEU A 147 -11.83 -16.66 -16.05
N SER A 148 -11.22 -16.85 -14.88
CA SER A 148 -9.76 -16.86 -14.75
C SER A 148 -9.14 -18.07 -15.46
N THR A 149 -9.85 -19.20 -15.55
CA THR A 149 -9.41 -20.38 -16.31
C THR A 149 -9.45 -20.13 -17.82
N HIS A 150 -10.48 -19.45 -18.32
CA HIS A 150 -10.63 -19.19 -19.77
C HIS A 150 -9.77 -18.03 -20.27
N PHE A 151 -9.61 -16.97 -19.48
CA PHE A 151 -8.93 -15.74 -19.91
C PHE A 151 -7.56 -15.52 -19.27
N GLY A 152 -7.30 -16.14 -18.13
CA GLY A 152 -6.18 -15.78 -17.25
C GLY A 152 -6.46 -14.50 -16.44
N ASP A 153 -5.88 -14.42 -15.24
CA ASP A 153 -6.13 -13.32 -14.30
C ASP A 153 -5.80 -11.93 -14.88
N ALA A 154 -4.68 -11.81 -15.60
CA ALA A 154 -4.21 -10.53 -16.15
C ALA A 154 -5.15 -9.99 -17.24
N ALA A 155 -5.55 -10.85 -18.18
CA ALA A 155 -6.46 -10.43 -19.25
C ALA A 155 -7.88 -10.18 -18.70
N LEU A 156 -8.33 -11.00 -17.74
CA LEU A 156 -9.62 -10.80 -17.07
C LEU A 156 -9.66 -9.47 -16.32
N TYR A 157 -8.62 -9.14 -15.53
CA TYR A 157 -8.56 -7.87 -14.82
C TYR A 157 -8.60 -6.69 -15.78
N LYS A 158 -7.80 -6.70 -16.85
CA LYS A 158 -7.81 -5.64 -17.88
C LYS A 158 -9.16 -5.48 -18.57
N MET A 159 -9.84 -6.59 -18.84
CA MET A 159 -11.18 -6.56 -19.42
C MET A 159 -12.18 -5.86 -18.49
N ILE A 160 -12.14 -6.19 -17.19
CA ILE A 160 -12.97 -5.57 -16.17
C ILE A 160 -12.61 -4.09 -16.00
N GLU A 161 -11.33 -3.75 -15.87
CA GLU A 161 -10.83 -2.39 -15.73
C GLU A 161 -11.27 -1.51 -16.91
N GLY A 162 -11.08 -1.98 -18.15
CA GLY A 162 -11.51 -1.27 -19.36
C GLY A 162 -13.02 -1.02 -19.39
N ALA A 163 -13.81 -1.99 -18.95
CA ALA A 163 -15.27 -1.88 -18.91
C ALA A 163 -15.79 -0.86 -17.87
N GLN A 164 -14.97 -0.42 -16.90
CA GLN A 164 -15.36 0.63 -15.96
C GLN A 164 -15.46 2.02 -16.60
N PHE A 165 -14.81 2.24 -17.75
CA PHE A 165 -14.81 3.51 -18.46
C PHE A 165 -16.01 3.70 -19.39
N ILE A 166 -16.90 2.71 -19.49
CA ILE A 166 -18.06 2.74 -20.38
C ILE A 166 -19.33 2.73 -19.57
N THR A 167 -20.18 3.75 -19.75
CA THR A 167 -21.39 3.97 -18.96
C THR A 167 -22.29 2.74 -18.86
N ARG A 168 -22.49 2.01 -19.96
CA ARG A 168 -23.35 0.80 -20.00
C ARG A 168 -22.80 -0.36 -19.16
N THR A 169 -21.48 -0.49 -19.03
CA THR A 169 -20.83 -1.64 -18.38
C THR A 169 -20.24 -1.32 -17.02
N LYS A 170 -20.18 -0.05 -16.64
CA LYS A 170 -19.51 0.44 -15.42
C LYS A 170 -19.95 -0.29 -14.15
N ASP A 171 -21.25 -0.41 -13.93
CA ASP A 171 -21.79 -1.02 -12.70
C ASP A 171 -21.51 -2.53 -12.63
N LEU A 172 -21.65 -3.21 -13.77
CA LEU A 172 -21.31 -4.62 -13.88
C LEU A 172 -19.80 -4.83 -13.67
N ALA A 173 -18.97 -3.99 -14.27
CA ALA A 173 -17.51 -4.05 -14.13
C ALA A 173 -17.08 -3.83 -12.67
N ALA A 174 -17.63 -2.85 -11.95
CA ALA A 174 -17.35 -2.64 -10.54
C ALA A 174 -17.75 -3.85 -9.68
N LYS A 175 -18.91 -4.47 -9.97
CA LYS A 175 -19.34 -5.70 -9.30
C LYS A 175 -18.39 -6.87 -9.57
N LEU A 176 -17.90 -6.99 -10.81
CA LEU A 176 -16.95 -8.02 -11.22
C LEU A 176 -15.57 -7.82 -10.59
N GLU A 177 -15.08 -6.59 -10.50
CA GLU A 177 -13.83 -6.28 -9.78
C GLU A 177 -13.93 -6.72 -8.32
N GLY A 178 -15.04 -6.40 -7.64
CA GLY A 178 -15.28 -6.85 -6.27
C GLY A 178 -15.31 -8.38 -6.14
N LYS A 179 -16.03 -9.08 -7.04
CA LYS A 179 -16.04 -10.56 -7.08
C LYS A 179 -14.65 -11.13 -7.36
N LEU A 180 -13.85 -10.50 -8.22
CA LEU A 180 -12.49 -10.93 -8.56
C LEU A 180 -11.54 -10.78 -7.37
N MET A 181 -11.58 -9.65 -6.65
CA MET A 181 -10.80 -9.46 -5.41
C MET A 181 -11.15 -10.53 -4.37
N GLN A 182 -12.44 -10.80 -4.16
CA GLN A 182 -12.87 -11.86 -3.25
C GLN A 182 -12.39 -13.25 -3.67
N HIS A 183 -12.35 -13.52 -4.98
CA HIS A 183 -11.83 -14.77 -5.51
C HIS A 183 -10.32 -14.91 -5.30
N TRP A 184 -9.56 -13.85 -5.54
CA TRP A 184 -8.11 -13.82 -5.29
C TRP A 184 -7.80 -14.00 -3.80
N VAL A 185 -8.55 -13.35 -2.91
CA VAL A 185 -8.46 -13.62 -1.47
C VAL A 185 -8.81 -15.09 -1.18
N ALA A 186 -9.90 -15.61 -1.73
CA ALA A 186 -10.31 -17.00 -1.46
C ALA A 186 -9.34 -18.08 -1.93
N THR A 187 -8.53 -17.76 -2.94
CA THR A 187 -7.51 -18.64 -3.50
C THR A 187 -6.11 -18.35 -2.94
N ALA A 188 -6.02 -17.50 -1.91
CA ALA A 188 -4.78 -17.06 -1.29
C ALA A 188 -3.75 -16.54 -2.32
N LYS A 189 -4.22 -15.77 -3.32
CA LYS A 189 -3.33 -15.19 -4.32
C LYS A 189 -2.40 -14.17 -3.64
N ASP A 190 -1.12 -14.25 -3.94
CA ASP A 190 -0.10 -13.45 -3.27
C ASP A 190 -0.36 -11.94 -3.48
N PRO A 191 -0.27 -11.11 -2.43
CA PRO A 191 -0.47 -9.66 -2.59
C PRO A 191 0.46 -8.98 -3.59
N ASP A 192 1.70 -9.45 -3.78
CA ASP A 192 2.62 -8.95 -4.79
C ASP A 192 2.18 -9.33 -6.21
N ASP A 193 1.62 -10.53 -6.41
CA ASP A 193 0.99 -10.90 -7.70
C ASP A 193 -0.18 -9.99 -8.02
N VAL A 194 -1.06 -9.73 -7.04
CA VAL A 194 -2.20 -8.83 -7.22
C VAL A 194 -1.73 -7.40 -7.53
N PHE A 195 -0.66 -6.93 -6.89
CA PHE A 195 -0.07 -5.62 -7.18
C PHE A 195 0.32 -5.49 -8.66
N ARG A 196 0.98 -6.52 -9.22
CA ARG A 196 1.34 -6.58 -10.65
C ARG A 196 0.14 -6.74 -11.58
N LEU A 197 -0.84 -7.58 -11.21
CA LEU A 197 -2.05 -7.78 -12.02
C LEU A 197 -2.83 -6.47 -12.18
N MET A 198 -2.82 -5.63 -11.13
CA MET A 198 -3.40 -4.29 -11.14
C MET A 198 -2.51 -3.23 -11.82
N GLU A 199 -1.35 -3.63 -12.35
CA GLU A 199 -0.34 -2.78 -12.99
C GLU A 199 0.13 -1.62 -12.10
N LEU A 200 0.15 -1.81 -10.78
CA LEU A 200 0.62 -0.81 -9.83
C LEU A 200 2.14 -0.65 -9.86
N ASP A 201 2.86 -1.70 -10.27
CA ASP A 201 4.31 -1.72 -10.51
C ASP A 201 4.74 -0.83 -11.67
N LYS A 202 3.81 -0.49 -12.57
CA LYS A 202 4.05 0.41 -13.71
C LYS A 202 3.84 1.88 -13.37
N ILE A 203 3.38 2.20 -12.15
CA ILE A 203 3.13 3.58 -11.73
C ILE A 203 4.43 4.21 -11.22
N GLU A 204 5.04 5.04 -12.05
CA GLU A 204 6.32 5.69 -11.70
C GLU A 204 6.19 6.77 -10.62
N ARG A 205 5.05 7.48 -10.57
CA ARG A 205 4.83 8.65 -9.70
C ARG A 205 3.47 8.59 -9.03
N ASP A 206 3.41 9.12 -7.82
CA ASP A 206 2.18 9.31 -7.06
C ASP A 206 1.34 8.02 -6.83
N LEU A 207 2.01 6.87 -6.66
CA LEU A 207 1.38 5.56 -6.40
C LEU A 207 0.27 5.65 -5.34
N ILE A 208 0.57 6.31 -4.21
CA ILE A 208 -0.37 6.43 -3.08
C ILE A 208 -1.65 7.21 -3.39
N ARG A 209 -1.63 8.06 -4.44
CA ARG A 209 -2.79 8.82 -4.92
C ARG A 209 -3.61 8.04 -5.95
N ASN A 210 -3.10 6.93 -6.45
CA ASN A 210 -3.81 6.10 -7.41
C ASN A 210 -4.96 5.36 -6.70
N ALA A 211 -6.18 5.44 -7.25
CA ALA A 211 -7.33 4.76 -6.68
C ALA A 211 -7.15 3.23 -6.58
N LYS A 212 -6.43 2.62 -7.54
CA LYS A 212 -6.10 1.19 -7.52
C LYS A 212 -5.21 0.81 -6.35
N PHE A 213 -4.36 1.72 -5.89
CA PHE A 213 -3.53 1.48 -4.72
C PHE A 213 -4.41 1.25 -3.48
N ASN A 214 -5.45 2.05 -3.27
CA ASN A 214 -6.38 1.85 -2.15
C ASN A 214 -7.13 0.51 -2.22
N VAL A 215 -7.51 0.08 -3.43
CA VAL A 215 -8.12 -1.24 -3.64
C VAL A 215 -7.14 -2.35 -3.28
N TRP A 216 -5.88 -2.24 -3.67
CA TRP A 216 -4.83 -3.18 -3.29
C TRP A 216 -4.51 -3.17 -1.78
N VAL A 217 -4.48 -1.99 -1.14
CA VAL A 217 -4.31 -1.89 0.32
C VAL A 217 -5.41 -2.65 1.05
N LYS A 218 -6.66 -2.52 0.58
CA LYS A 218 -7.79 -3.28 1.12
C LYS A 218 -7.65 -4.78 0.83
N TYR A 219 -7.17 -5.16 -0.36
CA TYR A 219 -6.89 -6.56 -0.67
C TYR A 219 -5.91 -7.19 0.32
N VAL A 220 -4.82 -6.48 0.67
CA VAL A 220 -3.85 -6.94 1.68
C VAL A 220 -4.52 -7.13 3.05
N ASP A 221 -5.44 -6.24 3.45
CA ASP A 221 -6.21 -6.41 4.69
C ASP A 221 -7.11 -7.64 4.68
N ASP A 222 -7.88 -7.80 3.60
CA ASP A 222 -8.80 -8.93 3.44
C ASP A 222 -8.03 -10.27 3.38
N PHE A 223 -6.85 -10.28 2.75
CA PHE A 223 -5.93 -11.42 2.74
C PHE A 223 -5.42 -11.75 4.14
N ASN A 224 -4.87 -10.77 4.87
CA ASN A 224 -4.32 -10.96 6.20
C ASN A 224 -5.39 -11.40 7.22
N ALA A 225 -6.61 -10.86 7.10
CA ALA A 225 -7.74 -11.24 7.96
C ALA A 225 -8.15 -12.71 7.73
N ARG A 226 -8.00 -13.22 6.51
CA ARG A 226 -8.34 -14.59 6.15
C ARG A 226 -7.23 -15.60 6.41
N TYR A 227 -5.98 -15.20 6.25
CA TYR A 227 -4.79 -16.05 6.45
C TYR A 227 -3.81 -15.40 7.45
N PRO A 228 -4.14 -15.35 8.76
CA PRO A 228 -3.28 -14.74 9.77
C PRO A 228 -1.87 -15.33 9.80
N GLU A 229 -1.73 -16.63 9.49
CA GLU A 229 -0.46 -17.35 9.44
C GLU A 229 0.43 -16.99 8.24
N LYS A 230 -0.14 -16.35 7.22
CA LYS A 230 0.57 -15.86 6.03
C LYS A 230 0.55 -14.34 5.95
N ALA A 231 0.13 -13.66 7.01
CA ALA A 231 -0.08 -12.23 6.97
C ALA A 231 1.22 -11.49 6.58
N THR A 232 1.06 -10.42 5.82
CA THR A 232 2.17 -9.61 5.32
C THR A 232 1.87 -8.12 5.44
N THR A 233 2.88 -7.29 5.25
CA THR A 233 2.71 -5.84 5.13
C THR A 233 2.80 -5.40 3.67
N MET A 234 2.49 -4.14 3.39
CA MET A 234 2.70 -3.56 2.07
C MET A 234 4.19 -3.40 1.74
N VAL A 235 5.05 -3.35 2.76
CA VAL A 235 6.46 -2.95 2.64
C VAL A 235 7.29 -3.90 1.78
N PRO A 236 7.24 -5.25 1.93
CA PRO A 236 7.98 -6.16 1.07
C PRO A 236 7.65 -5.99 -0.41
N THR A 237 6.37 -5.95 -0.78
CA THR A 237 5.92 -5.73 -2.16
C THR A 237 6.46 -4.41 -2.70
N LEU A 238 6.30 -3.32 -1.95
CA LEU A 238 6.77 -2.01 -2.41
C LEU A 238 8.31 -1.96 -2.58
N ARG A 239 9.07 -2.62 -1.70
CA ARG A 239 10.53 -2.75 -1.84
C ARG A 239 10.93 -3.54 -3.08
N LEU A 240 10.22 -4.62 -3.41
CA LEU A 240 10.44 -5.40 -4.64
C LEU A 240 10.27 -4.52 -5.89
N HIS A 241 9.31 -3.59 -5.86
CA HIS A 241 9.02 -2.65 -6.94
C HIS A 241 9.78 -1.32 -6.83
N ARG A 242 11.04 -1.38 -6.35
CA ARG A 242 12.02 -0.27 -6.38
C ARG A 242 11.71 0.92 -5.48
N TYR A 243 10.85 0.77 -4.48
CA TYR A 243 10.68 1.78 -3.44
C TYR A 243 11.55 1.44 -2.22
N ASP A 244 12.69 2.12 -2.07
CA ASP A 244 13.46 2.05 -0.84
C ASP A 244 12.72 2.73 0.34
N ASP A 245 13.19 2.47 1.56
CA ASP A 245 12.50 2.95 2.75
C ASP A 245 12.47 4.47 2.84
N HIS A 246 13.48 5.18 2.33
CA HIS A 246 13.47 6.64 2.27
C HIS A 246 12.36 7.15 1.35
N VAL A 247 12.18 6.54 0.18
CA VAL A 247 11.08 6.87 -0.73
C VAL A 247 9.73 6.54 -0.09
N LEU A 248 9.60 5.40 0.58
CA LEU A 248 8.36 5.00 1.24
C LEU A 248 7.99 5.92 2.41
N PHE A 249 8.94 6.30 3.25
CA PHE A 249 8.72 7.27 4.32
C PHE A 249 8.32 8.65 3.77
N ASN A 250 8.93 9.09 2.66
CA ASN A 250 8.53 10.34 2.00
C ASN A 250 7.12 10.25 1.42
N MET A 251 6.80 9.14 0.75
CA MET A 251 5.48 8.89 0.19
C MET A 251 4.40 8.92 1.28
N ALA A 252 4.66 8.26 2.41
CA ALA A 252 3.77 8.29 3.57
C ALA A 252 3.65 9.70 4.17
N ALA A 253 4.75 10.40 4.39
CA ALA A 253 4.74 11.76 4.95
C ALA A 253 3.99 12.76 4.06
N ALA A 254 4.11 12.64 2.73
CA ALA A 254 3.36 13.43 1.78
C ALA A 254 1.87 13.05 1.77
N GLY A 255 1.56 11.74 1.71
CA GLY A 255 0.19 11.23 1.66
C GLY A 255 -0.63 11.55 2.92
N MET A 256 0.00 11.63 4.09
CA MET A 256 -0.66 12.03 5.35
C MET A 256 -1.15 13.49 5.35
N LYS A 257 -0.63 14.34 4.46
CA LYS A 257 -1.05 15.75 4.32
C LYS A 257 -2.29 15.93 3.44
N VAL A 258 -2.72 14.88 2.76
CA VAL A 258 -3.84 14.90 1.82
C VAL A 258 -4.93 13.96 2.35
N GLU A 259 -6.11 14.50 2.64
CA GLU A 259 -7.18 13.74 3.32
C GLU A 259 -7.55 12.46 2.57
N ALA A 260 -7.62 12.50 1.23
CA ALA A 260 -7.93 11.35 0.39
C ALA A 260 -6.92 10.19 0.49
N THR A 261 -5.67 10.44 0.88
CA THR A 261 -4.61 9.42 0.98
C THR A 261 -4.14 9.19 2.41
N LYS A 262 -4.67 9.95 3.37
CA LYS A 262 -4.19 9.98 4.75
C LYS A 262 -4.25 8.62 5.44
N SER A 263 -5.33 7.86 5.21
CA SER A 263 -5.50 6.53 5.79
C SER A 263 -4.41 5.55 5.30
N ALA A 264 -4.28 5.39 3.98
CA ALA A 264 -3.28 4.51 3.38
C ALA A 264 -1.85 4.93 3.75
N ALA A 265 -1.58 6.24 3.79
CA ALA A 265 -0.28 6.80 4.15
C ALA A 265 0.08 6.57 5.62
N THR A 266 -0.88 6.74 6.53
CA THR A 266 -0.69 6.46 7.96
C THR A 266 -0.35 4.99 8.16
N LYS A 267 -1.13 4.10 7.52
CA LYS A 267 -0.90 2.66 7.56
C LYS A 267 0.47 2.27 7.00
N LEU A 268 0.90 2.89 5.90
CA LEU A 268 2.24 2.66 5.35
C LEU A 268 3.34 3.07 6.34
N GLN A 269 3.22 4.23 6.99
CA GLN A 269 4.19 4.66 8.01
C GLN A 269 4.23 3.71 9.21
N GLU A 270 3.08 3.23 9.67
CA GLU A 270 3.00 2.26 10.79
C GLU A 270 3.64 0.92 10.42
N GLN A 271 3.40 0.42 9.21
CA GLN A 271 4.01 -0.82 8.74
C GLN A 271 5.53 -0.68 8.54
N LEU A 272 6.01 0.47 8.07
CA LEU A 272 7.45 0.75 7.99
C LEU A 272 8.11 0.74 9.37
N ILE A 273 7.50 1.41 10.35
CA ILE A 273 7.95 1.40 11.75
C ILE A 273 8.00 -0.03 12.27
N TYR A 274 6.93 -0.82 12.05
CA TYR A 274 6.88 -2.22 12.45
C TYR A 274 8.02 -3.04 11.82
N VAL A 275 8.23 -2.95 10.50
CA VAL A 275 9.30 -3.68 9.81
C VAL A 275 10.68 -3.29 10.32
N TRP A 276 10.90 -2.01 10.64
CA TRP A 276 12.15 -1.54 11.24
C TRP A 276 12.35 -2.03 12.69
N LEU A 277 11.28 -2.13 13.49
CA LEU A 277 11.34 -2.70 14.84
C LEU A 277 11.64 -4.20 14.80
N SER A 278 10.95 -4.94 13.94
CA SER A 278 11.13 -6.39 13.79
C SER A 278 12.54 -6.76 13.32
N SER A 279 13.15 -5.92 12.47
CA SER A 279 14.55 -6.06 12.05
C SER A 279 15.57 -5.50 13.05
N ARG A 280 15.11 -4.96 14.19
CA ARG A 280 15.95 -4.32 15.21
C ARG A 280 16.87 -3.23 14.66
N LYS A 281 16.42 -2.53 13.61
CA LYS A 281 17.16 -1.38 13.04
C LYS A 281 17.42 -0.37 14.16
N SER A 282 18.62 0.17 14.27
CA SER A 282 18.88 1.16 15.31
C SER A 282 18.24 2.50 14.91
N PRO A 283 17.79 3.34 15.86
CA PRO A 283 17.35 4.69 15.54
C PRO A 283 18.44 5.53 14.84
N ASP A 284 19.72 5.29 15.15
CA ASP A 284 20.85 5.89 14.46
C ASP A 284 20.87 5.48 12.96
N ASP A 285 20.77 4.20 12.63
CA ASP A 285 20.73 3.72 11.23
C ASP A 285 19.50 4.21 10.48
N ALA A 286 18.33 4.18 11.14
CA ALA A 286 17.09 4.71 10.60
C ALA A 286 17.21 6.22 10.26
N LEU A 287 17.92 7.00 11.08
CA LEU A 287 18.15 8.42 10.82
C LEU A 287 18.94 8.60 9.50
N VAL A 288 19.96 7.78 9.30
CA VAL A 288 20.82 7.82 8.11
C VAL A 288 20.06 7.42 6.87
N GLU A 289 19.29 6.35 6.97
CA GLU A 289 18.51 5.83 5.86
C GLU A 289 17.48 6.84 5.38
N LEU A 290 16.94 7.67 6.27
CA LEU A 290 16.07 8.79 5.91
C LEU A 290 16.80 10.03 5.37
N GLY A 291 18.12 9.94 5.13
CA GLY A 291 18.93 11.07 4.67
C GLY A 291 19.11 12.16 5.73
N LEU A 292 18.83 11.86 7.00
CA LEU A 292 18.95 12.79 8.13
C LEU A 292 20.27 12.59 8.91
N GLY A 293 21.16 11.74 8.40
CA GLY A 293 22.43 11.37 9.04
C GLY A 293 23.54 12.41 8.94
N GLN A 294 23.26 13.63 8.47
CA GLN A 294 24.19 14.75 8.38
C GLN A 294 23.65 15.98 9.11
N ALA A 295 24.55 16.72 9.75
CA ALA A 295 24.21 17.96 10.43
C ALA A 295 23.68 18.99 9.42
N SER A 296 22.47 19.50 9.64
CA SER A 296 21.84 20.50 8.78
C SER A 296 20.94 21.43 9.58
N SER A 297 20.97 22.72 9.26
CA SER A 297 20.07 23.71 9.85
C SER A 297 18.60 23.47 9.49
N LYS A 298 18.32 22.68 8.44
CA LYS A 298 16.98 22.31 7.98
C LYS A 298 16.52 20.93 8.45
N LEU A 299 17.30 20.25 9.31
CA LEU A 299 16.99 18.89 9.74
C LEU A 299 15.59 18.78 10.38
N PHE A 300 15.24 19.74 11.23
CA PHE A 300 13.92 19.80 11.89
C PHE A 300 12.78 20.27 10.97
N GLU A 301 13.10 20.87 9.82
CA GLU A 301 12.10 21.22 8.79
C GLU A 301 11.76 20.03 7.89
N ASN A 302 12.62 19.01 7.86
CA ASN A 302 12.40 17.84 7.04
C ASN A 302 11.19 17.05 7.54
N SER A 303 10.22 16.78 6.66
CA SER A 303 8.99 16.06 7.02
C SER A 303 9.23 14.64 7.51
N LEU A 304 10.38 14.04 7.19
CA LEU A 304 10.76 12.71 7.66
C LEU A 304 11.18 12.72 9.14
N PHE A 305 11.62 13.85 9.68
CA PHE A 305 12.10 13.94 11.05
C PHE A 305 11.02 13.54 12.07
N ALA A 306 9.78 13.97 11.87
CA ALA A 306 8.66 13.57 12.73
C ALA A 306 8.39 12.05 12.66
N GLY A 307 8.50 11.45 11.47
CA GLY A 307 8.38 10.00 11.29
C GLY A 307 9.50 9.24 12.00
N TRP A 308 10.73 9.75 11.92
CA TRP A 308 11.88 9.20 12.64
C TRP A 308 11.73 9.32 14.17
N VAL A 309 11.26 10.45 14.70
CA VAL A 309 10.99 10.61 16.15
C VAL A 309 9.92 9.62 16.62
N ARG A 310 8.87 9.38 15.82
CA ARG A 310 7.87 8.33 16.10
C ARG A 310 8.52 6.95 16.17
N TYR A 311 9.43 6.65 15.24
CA TYR A 311 10.18 5.39 15.25
C TYR A 311 11.07 5.27 16.49
N LEU A 312 11.85 6.30 16.84
CA LEU A 312 12.66 6.34 18.05
C LEU A 312 11.82 6.05 19.30
N HIS A 313 10.66 6.67 19.42
CA HIS A 313 9.76 6.44 20.56
C HIS A 313 9.30 4.97 20.62
N ALA A 314 8.89 4.41 19.48
CA ALA A 314 8.48 3.01 19.41
C ALA A 314 9.65 2.06 19.74
N TYR A 315 10.86 2.35 19.26
CA TYR A 315 12.07 1.60 19.55
C TYR A 315 12.42 1.64 21.05
N ASN A 316 12.38 2.81 21.67
CA ASN A 316 12.65 2.98 23.10
C ASN A 316 11.62 2.27 23.99
N ALA A 317 10.37 2.14 23.53
CA ALA A 317 9.32 1.40 24.21
C ALA A 317 9.54 -0.12 24.10
N GLU A 318 9.92 -0.60 22.92
CA GLU A 318 10.18 -2.03 22.64
C GLU A 318 11.50 -2.52 23.28
N PHE A 319 12.52 -1.65 23.34
CA PHE A 319 13.84 -1.97 23.87
C PHE A 319 14.24 -1.06 25.04
N PRO A 320 13.61 -1.16 26.23
CA PRO A 320 13.87 -0.27 27.37
C PRO A 320 15.34 -0.21 27.83
N HIS A 321 16.10 -1.30 27.65
CA HIS A 321 17.52 -1.37 28.02
C HIS A 321 18.47 -0.73 27.00
N ARG A 322 17.95 -0.30 25.84
CA ARG A 322 18.73 0.32 24.75
C ARG A 322 18.21 1.71 24.39
N GLN A 323 17.53 2.35 25.34
CA GLN A 323 16.93 3.66 25.12
C GLN A 323 17.99 4.70 24.79
N THR A 324 17.65 5.59 23.86
CA THR A 324 18.48 6.74 23.49
C THR A 324 17.63 7.98 23.29
N GLY A 325 18.21 9.16 23.55
CA GLY A 325 17.59 10.45 23.24
C GLY A 325 17.97 10.97 21.86
N VAL A 326 17.23 11.98 21.39
CA VAL A 326 17.53 12.70 20.14
C VAL A 326 18.89 13.38 20.24
N PHE A 327 19.18 14.06 21.36
CA PHE A 327 20.46 14.75 21.53
C PHE A 327 21.65 13.78 21.62
N ASP A 328 21.49 12.63 22.29
CA ASP A 328 22.57 11.65 22.40
C ASP A 328 22.94 11.07 21.04
N MET A 329 21.94 10.81 20.20
CA MET A 329 22.16 10.40 18.82
C MET A 329 22.83 11.50 17.99
N PHE A 330 22.40 12.75 18.13
CA PHE A 330 23.04 13.85 17.40
C PHE A 330 24.49 14.03 17.82
N MET A 331 24.80 13.92 19.11
CA MET A 331 26.19 13.94 19.59
C MET A 331 27.01 12.79 19.02
N ARG A 332 26.50 11.56 19.06
CA ARG A 332 27.17 10.39 18.46
C ARG A 332 27.36 10.52 16.94
N ARG A 333 26.35 11.04 16.25
CA ARG A 333 26.29 11.05 14.78
C ARG A 333 27.01 12.21 14.14
N PHE A 334 26.85 13.41 14.71
CA PHE A 334 27.35 14.66 14.13
C PHE A 334 28.62 15.15 14.84
N GLY A 335 28.89 14.66 16.05
CA GLY A 335 29.86 15.25 16.97
C GLY A 335 29.25 16.43 17.75
N ASN A 336 29.82 16.73 18.91
CA ASN A 336 29.28 17.70 19.86
C ASN A 336 29.05 19.09 19.24
N ASP A 337 30.03 19.61 18.49
CA ASP A 337 29.96 20.96 17.92
C ASP A 337 28.85 21.08 16.87
N ASN A 338 28.74 20.09 15.98
CA ASN A 338 27.71 20.07 14.95
C ASN A 338 26.33 19.81 15.54
N ALA A 339 26.22 18.95 16.55
CA ALA A 339 24.98 18.75 17.29
C ALA A 339 24.53 20.08 17.93
N ALA A 340 25.41 20.75 18.67
CA ALA A 340 25.12 22.04 19.29
C ALA A 340 24.74 23.12 18.26
N TRP A 341 25.41 23.14 17.10
CA TRP A 341 25.07 24.04 15.99
C TRP A 341 23.68 23.76 15.42
N VAL A 342 23.33 22.50 15.12
CA VAL A 342 22.01 22.11 14.59
C VAL A 342 20.90 22.55 15.54
N ILE A 343 21.09 22.37 16.85
CA ILE A 343 20.09 22.77 17.84
C ILE A 343 19.97 24.29 17.95
N ARG A 344 21.09 25.03 17.98
CA ARG A 344 21.08 26.50 17.99
C ARG A 344 20.40 27.07 16.75
N ALA A 345 20.70 26.54 15.56
CA ALA A 345 20.07 26.95 14.32
C ALA A 345 18.56 26.75 14.36
N ALA A 346 18.10 25.60 14.87
CA ALA A 346 16.69 25.29 14.98
C ALA A 346 15.96 26.13 16.04
N LYS A 347 16.62 26.53 17.13
CA LYS A 347 16.07 27.51 18.11
C LYS A 347 15.97 28.92 17.56
N ALA A 348 16.90 29.32 16.71
CA ALA A 348 16.88 30.64 16.09
C ALA A 348 15.71 30.78 15.09
N ASN A 349 15.28 29.67 14.47
CA ASN A 349 14.20 29.66 13.50
C ASN A 349 12.81 29.48 14.16
N ASP A 350 11.91 30.45 13.92
CA ASP A 350 10.54 30.45 14.46
C ASP A 350 9.74 29.18 14.15
N ALA A 351 9.96 28.57 12.97
CA ALA A 351 9.23 27.38 12.53
C ALA A 351 9.60 26.11 13.31
N THR A 352 10.84 26.05 13.82
CA THR A 352 11.40 24.84 14.46
C THR A 352 11.65 25.03 15.96
N ARG A 353 11.62 26.27 16.46
CA ARG A 353 11.89 26.60 17.87
C ARG A 353 11.01 25.80 18.83
N ASP A 354 9.70 25.77 18.57
CA ASP A 354 8.74 25.04 19.43
C ASP A 354 9.00 23.53 19.44
N VAL A 355 9.36 22.95 18.30
CA VAL A 355 9.71 21.52 18.19
C VAL A 355 10.93 21.19 19.06
N VAL A 356 11.98 22.01 18.97
CA VAL A 356 13.21 21.80 19.75
C VAL A 356 12.96 21.97 21.24
N THR A 357 12.26 23.03 21.66
CA THR A 357 11.94 23.25 23.08
C THR A 357 11.15 22.08 23.68
N LYS A 358 10.22 21.49 22.90
CA LYS A 358 9.47 20.30 23.32
C LYS A 358 10.35 19.06 23.42
N LEU A 359 11.27 18.85 22.47
CA LEU A 359 12.23 17.75 22.52
C LEU A 359 13.14 17.85 23.75
N GLU A 360 13.61 19.05 24.08
CA GLU A 360 14.36 19.32 25.31
C GLU A 360 13.53 18.94 26.53
N SER A 361 12.29 19.46 26.63
CA SER A 361 11.37 19.15 27.73
C SER A 361 11.12 17.65 27.89
N ALA A 362 10.93 16.93 26.78
CA ALA A 362 10.70 15.49 26.77
C ALA A 362 11.93 14.71 27.23
N GLN A 363 13.13 15.09 26.78
CA GLN A 363 14.36 14.41 27.17
C GLN A 363 14.69 14.61 28.65
N LEU A 364 14.32 15.76 29.23
CA LEU A 364 14.44 16.01 30.69
C LEU A 364 13.55 15.08 31.53
N LYS A 365 12.49 14.50 30.94
CA LYS A 365 11.55 13.57 31.60
C LYS A 365 12.03 12.11 31.54
N TYR A 366 12.80 11.74 30.51
CA TYR A 366 13.31 10.37 30.30
C TYR A 366 14.77 10.17 30.75
N GLY A 367 15.56 11.24 30.92
CA GLY A 367 16.95 11.19 31.39
C GLY A 367 17.12 11.55 32.87
N GLY A 368 17.60 10.61 33.68
CA GLY A 368 17.98 10.81 35.08
C GLY A 368 18.99 11.95 35.29
N THR A 369 18.74 12.72 36.35
CA THR A 369 19.54 13.79 37.02
C THR A 369 20.09 14.97 36.21
N LYS A 370 20.07 16.15 36.85
CA LYS A 370 20.54 17.44 36.32
C LYS A 370 22.06 17.50 36.13
N GLU A 371 22.84 16.67 36.81
CA GLU A 371 24.31 16.75 36.80
C GLU A 371 24.97 16.36 35.48
N ASN A 372 24.41 15.41 34.73
CA ASN A 372 24.90 15.13 33.36
C ASN A 372 24.56 16.27 32.36
N ARG A 373 23.74 17.27 32.74
CA ARG A 373 23.25 18.33 31.83
C ARG A 373 24.12 19.57 31.82
N LEU A 374 24.89 19.84 32.87
CA LEU A 374 25.75 21.03 32.97
C LEU A 374 27.03 20.91 32.12
N MET A 375 27.43 19.70 31.71
CA MET A 375 28.56 19.50 30.79
C MET A 375 28.19 19.50 29.30
N MET A 376 26.89 19.39 28.94
CA MET A 376 26.44 19.21 27.54
C MET A 376 26.16 20.51 26.77
N TRP A 377 26.18 21.66 27.43
CA TRP A 377 25.92 22.94 26.78
C TRP A 377 26.98 23.93 27.22
N PRO A 378 27.82 24.44 26.30
CA PRO A 378 28.60 25.62 26.62
C PRO A 378 27.61 26.75 26.89
N THR A 379 27.45 27.10 28.16
CA THR A 379 26.85 28.37 28.55
C THR A 379 27.83 29.46 28.13
N TYR A 380 27.60 30.06 26.97
CA TYR A 380 28.20 31.33 26.57
C TYR A 380 27.13 32.22 25.96
#